data_AF-A0A8G0LGE7-F1
#
_entry.id   AF-A0A8G0LGE7-F1
#
_cell.length_a   1.000
_cell.length_b   1.000
_cell.length_c   1.000
_cell.angle_alpha   90.00
_cell.angle_beta   90.00
_cell.angle_gamma   90.00
#
_symmetry.space_group_name_H-M   'P 1'
#
loop_
_entity.id
_entity.type
_entity.pdbx_description
1 polymer ?
#
loop_
_entity_poly.entity_id
_entity_poly.type
_entity_poly.pdbx_seq_one_letter_code
_entity_poly.pdbx_strand_id
1 'polypeptide(L)'
;MSTPRSGGSSSSRGSKTPEKTRSSVSQLIDSLNTHRINTLTELCRIERIAATCDSEAEARAFQQPMTSAWIYYVSSNQFLIELRGLTRNYPLSADIVAEAHRRVRSDPESNRSWNLAWLCLTRMRDDGLVRIFSDAEARKPEMWGGKGPSEKMVQQLATCFEDEWRAAIETMLRHWATPPTWY
;
A
#
# COMPACT_ATOMS: atom_id res chain seq x y z
N MET A 1 32.48 10.43 -69.82
CA MET A 1 32.75 10.50 -68.36
C MET A 1 31.70 11.44 -67.79
N SER A 2 30.78 11.12 -66.88
CA SER A 2 30.62 10.01 -65.95
C SER A 2 29.13 9.87 -65.56
N THR A 3 28.77 8.68 -65.10
CA THR A 3 27.49 8.19 -64.56
C THR A 3 27.04 8.83 -63.23
N PRO A 4 25.79 8.58 -62.78
CA PRO A 4 24.98 9.42 -61.88
C PRO A 4 25.11 9.01 -60.40
N ARG A 5 24.46 9.74 -59.46
CA ARG A 5 24.10 9.17 -58.16
C ARG A 5 22.96 9.89 -57.43
N SER A 6 21.92 9.10 -57.17
CA SER A 6 20.79 9.32 -56.28
C SER A 6 21.25 9.61 -54.84
N GLY A 7 20.61 10.57 -54.18
CA GLY A 7 20.70 10.78 -52.74
C GLY A 7 19.32 10.67 -52.11
N GLY A 8 19.00 9.48 -51.60
CA GLY A 8 17.78 9.25 -50.84
C GLY A 8 17.83 9.96 -49.49
N SER A 9 16.75 10.66 -49.15
CA SER A 9 16.52 11.21 -47.82
C SER A 9 16.13 10.08 -46.86
N SER A 10 17.12 9.50 -46.19
CA SER A 10 16.88 8.61 -45.06
C SER A 10 16.44 9.42 -43.85
N SER A 11 15.16 9.32 -43.49
CA SER A 11 14.63 9.79 -42.22
C SER A 11 15.24 8.95 -41.08
N SER A 12 16.29 9.45 -40.45
CA SER A 12 16.80 8.87 -39.21
C SER A 12 15.80 9.17 -38.09
N ARG A 13 14.91 8.20 -37.82
CA ARG A 13 14.12 8.11 -36.59
C ARG A 13 15.11 7.91 -35.43
N GLY A 14 15.62 9.01 -34.90
CA GLY A 14 16.48 9.01 -33.73
C GLY A 14 15.66 8.71 -32.48
N SER A 15 15.79 7.47 -31.99
CA SER A 15 15.34 7.00 -30.68
C SER A 15 16.09 7.75 -29.56
N LYS A 16 15.54 8.91 -29.17
CA LYS A 16 16.01 9.71 -28.02
C LYS A 16 15.21 9.38 -26.75
N THR A 17 15.40 8.21 -26.13
CA THR A 17 14.84 7.93 -24.78
C THR A 17 15.59 6.86 -23.97
N PRO A 18 16.86 7.08 -23.57
CA PRO A 18 17.39 6.41 -22.37
C PRO A 18 17.68 7.36 -21.21
N GLU A 19 18.09 8.60 -21.49
CA GLU A 19 18.63 9.52 -20.47
C GLU A 19 17.54 10.20 -19.63
N LYS A 20 16.41 10.57 -20.24
CA LYS A 20 15.23 11.08 -19.52
C LYS A 20 14.62 10.05 -18.57
N THR A 21 14.61 8.78 -18.96
CA THR A 21 14.05 7.68 -18.17
C THR A 21 14.91 7.38 -16.94
N ARG A 22 16.24 7.32 -17.08
CA ARG A 22 17.16 7.15 -15.95
C ARG A 22 17.08 8.29 -14.92
N SER A 23 16.96 9.53 -15.40
CA SER A 23 16.73 10.69 -14.53
C SER A 23 15.43 10.56 -13.72
N SER A 24 14.36 10.03 -14.33
CA SER A 24 13.10 9.79 -13.62
C SER A 24 13.17 8.68 -12.58
N VAL A 25 13.88 7.57 -12.84
CA VAL A 25 14.06 6.48 -11.86
C VAL A 25 14.80 6.98 -10.61
N SER A 26 15.91 7.71 -10.81
CA SER A 26 16.67 8.29 -9.69
C SER A 26 15.83 9.24 -8.84
N GLN A 27 14.94 10.03 -9.45
CA GLN A 27 14.02 10.94 -8.75
C GLN A 27 12.97 10.18 -7.93
N LEU A 28 12.44 9.07 -8.46
CA LEU A 28 11.50 8.23 -7.73
C LEU A 28 12.17 7.57 -6.52
N ILE A 29 13.40 7.06 -6.68
CA ILE A 29 14.19 6.49 -5.59
C ILE A 29 14.48 7.54 -4.51
N ASP A 30 14.89 8.76 -4.89
CA ASP A 30 15.09 9.86 -3.92
C ASP A 30 13.79 10.18 -3.17
N SER A 31 12.66 10.21 -3.87
CA SER A 31 11.35 10.49 -3.27
C SER A 31 10.90 9.41 -2.28
N LEU A 32 11.21 8.14 -2.56
CA LEU A 32 10.96 7.02 -1.64
C LEU A 32 11.84 7.12 -0.39
N ASN A 33 13.15 7.34 -0.57
CA ASN A 33 14.12 7.42 0.52
C ASN A 33 13.90 8.63 1.44
N THR A 34 13.43 9.74 0.88
CA THR A 34 13.09 10.96 1.64
C THR A 34 11.66 10.93 2.20
N HIS A 35 10.88 9.88 1.91
CA HIS A 35 9.48 9.73 2.28
C HIS A 35 8.59 10.93 1.88
N ARG A 36 8.99 11.71 0.86
CA ARG A 36 8.15 12.78 0.28
C ARG A 36 6.88 12.21 -0.33
N ILE A 37 6.96 10.98 -0.81
CA ILE A 37 5.82 10.19 -1.29
C ILE A 37 5.52 9.14 -0.23
N ASN A 38 4.38 9.30 0.44
CA ASN A 38 3.97 8.43 1.53
C ASN A 38 2.48 8.08 1.51
N THR A 39 1.77 8.23 0.39
CA THR A 39 0.37 7.80 0.28
C THR A 39 0.27 6.41 -0.36
N LEU A 40 -0.76 5.64 0.00
CA LEU A 40 -0.99 4.31 -0.59
C LEU A 40 -1.00 4.35 -2.11
N THR A 41 -1.74 5.32 -2.67
CA THR A 41 -1.93 5.45 -4.12
C THR A 41 -0.61 5.66 -4.84
N GLU A 42 0.24 6.55 -4.33
CA GLU A 42 1.51 6.87 -4.98
C GLU A 42 2.56 5.77 -4.78
N LEU A 43 2.62 5.13 -3.60
CA LEU A 43 3.51 3.99 -3.38
C LEU A 43 3.15 2.82 -4.33
N CYS A 44 1.86 2.49 -4.46
CA CYS A 44 1.37 1.49 -5.43
C CYS A 44 1.65 1.92 -6.88
N ARG A 45 1.62 3.22 -7.19
CA ARG A 45 1.97 3.72 -8.53
C ARG A 45 3.45 3.49 -8.84
N ILE A 46 4.35 3.76 -7.90
CA ILE A 46 5.78 3.54 -8.09
C ILE A 46 6.10 2.03 -8.13
N GLU A 47 5.42 1.21 -7.34
CA GLU A 47 5.51 -0.26 -7.40
C GLU A 47 5.18 -0.78 -8.81
N ARG A 48 4.09 -0.30 -9.43
CA ARG A 48 3.76 -0.65 -10.82
C ARG A 48 4.82 -0.20 -11.82
N ILE A 49 5.42 0.98 -11.63
CA ILE A 49 6.51 1.46 -12.50
C ILE A 49 7.72 0.53 -12.36
N ALA A 50 8.11 0.18 -11.15
CA ALA A 50 9.23 -0.73 -10.89
C ALA A 50 9.01 -2.12 -11.53
N ALA A 51 7.77 -2.62 -11.52
CA ALA A 51 7.40 -3.88 -12.17
C ALA A 51 7.44 -3.83 -13.71
N THR A 52 7.44 -2.63 -14.31
CA THR A 52 7.53 -2.43 -15.77
C THR A 52 8.93 -2.08 -16.27
N CYS A 53 9.94 -2.05 -15.39
CA CYS A 53 11.32 -1.77 -15.79
C CYS A 53 11.88 -2.86 -16.71
N ASP A 54 12.38 -2.48 -17.89
CA ASP A 54 12.97 -3.40 -18.87
C ASP A 54 14.32 -3.98 -18.41
N SER A 55 15.01 -3.27 -17.51
CA SER A 55 16.31 -3.65 -16.97
C SER A 55 16.17 -4.24 -15.57
N GLU A 56 16.68 -5.46 -15.38
CA GLU A 56 16.73 -6.07 -14.04
C GLU A 56 17.50 -5.21 -13.03
N ALA A 57 18.51 -4.45 -13.48
CA ALA A 57 19.28 -3.58 -12.60
C ALA A 57 18.43 -2.40 -12.09
N GLU A 58 17.53 -1.87 -12.91
CA GLU A 58 16.59 -0.81 -12.51
C GLU A 58 15.50 -1.36 -11.59
N ALA A 59 14.95 -2.53 -11.90
CA ALA A 59 14.00 -3.21 -11.00
C ALA A 59 14.64 -3.50 -9.63
N ARG A 60 15.91 -3.97 -9.62
CA ARG A 60 16.68 -4.20 -8.38
C ARG A 60 16.97 -2.91 -7.61
N ALA A 61 17.12 -1.78 -8.27
CA ALA A 61 17.36 -0.50 -7.60
C ALA A 61 16.15 -0.02 -6.76
N PHE A 62 14.93 -0.47 -7.09
CA PHE A 62 13.73 -0.13 -6.32
C PHE A 62 13.54 -0.96 -5.05
N GLN A 63 14.16 -2.14 -4.93
CA GLN A 63 13.81 -3.10 -3.87
C GLN A 63 13.92 -2.50 -2.46
N GLN A 64 15.10 -2.00 -2.11
CA GLN A 64 15.36 -1.45 -0.78
C GLN A 64 14.58 -0.14 -0.54
N PRO A 65 14.61 0.87 -1.43
CA PRO A 65 13.86 2.11 -1.24
C PRO A 65 12.37 1.85 -1.04
N MET A 66 11.81 0.93 -1.81
CA MET A 66 10.40 0.63 -1.75
C MET A 66 10.01 -0.15 -0.49
N THR A 67 10.82 -1.14 -0.10
CA THR A 67 10.62 -1.85 1.18
C THR A 67 10.65 -0.88 2.36
N SER A 68 11.63 0.04 2.36
CA SER A 68 11.76 1.07 3.39
C SER A 68 10.56 2.01 3.40
N ALA A 69 10.06 2.43 2.24
CA ALA A 69 8.89 3.29 2.13
C ALA A 69 7.61 2.63 2.66
N TRP A 70 7.39 1.33 2.41
CA TRP A 70 6.24 0.62 3.00
C TRP A 70 6.36 0.44 4.51
N ILE A 71 7.57 0.18 5.01
CA ILE A 71 7.81 0.14 6.46
C ILE A 71 7.47 1.51 7.06
N TYR A 72 7.96 2.59 6.45
CA TYR A 72 7.65 3.95 6.90
C TYR A 72 6.16 4.25 6.80
N TYR A 73 5.49 3.87 5.72
CA TYR A 73 4.06 4.09 5.54
C TYR A 73 3.20 3.48 6.64
N VAL A 74 3.52 2.24 7.04
CA VAL A 74 2.79 1.52 8.10
C VAL A 74 3.19 2.00 9.51
N SER A 75 4.43 2.44 9.70
CA SER A 75 4.96 2.82 11.02
C SER A 75 4.82 4.32 11.35
N SER A 76 4.79 5.19 10.34
CA SER A 76 4.33 6.57 10.44
C SER A 76 2.81 6.55 10.33
N ASN A 77 2.07 7.25 11.19
CA ASN A 77 0.60 7.16 11.29
C ASN A 77 -0.21 7.33 9.97
N GLN A 78 0.45 7.65 8.85
CA GLN A 78 -0.11 7.79 7.53
C GLN A 78 -1.01 6.63 7.09
N PHE A 79 -0.62 5.37 7.32
CA PHE A 79 -1.49 4.22 7.01
C PHE A 79 -2.81 4.25 7.79
N LEU A 80 -2.74 4.51 9.10
CA LEU A 80 -3.92 4.65 9.95
C LEU A 80 -4.76 5.87 9.57
N ILE A 81 -4.13 6.98 9.19
CA ILE A 81 -4.81 8.19 8.72
C ILE A 81 -5.64 7.90 7.46
N GLU A 82 -5.07 7.21 6.48
CA GLU A 82 -5.80 6.86 5.26
C GLU A 82 -6.94 5.88 5.55
N LEU A 83 -6.75 4.89 6.43
CA LEU A 83 -7.83 3.98 6.86
C LEU A 83 -8.96 4.77 7.52
N ARG A 84 -8.65 5.69 8.43
CA ARG A 84 -9.62 6.56 9.09
C ARG A 84 -10.32 7.53 8.12
N GLY A 85 -9.65 7.89 7.02
CA GLY A 85 -10.26 8.66 5.95
C GLY A 85 -11.41 7.91 5.25
N LEU A 86 -11.37 6.58 5.27
CA LEU A 86 -12.39 5.67 4.73
C LEU A 86 -13.43 5.24 5.78
N THR A 87 -13.10 5.28 7.06
CA THR A 87 -14.00 4.90 8.17
C THR A 87 -14.45 6.12 8.96
N ARG A 88 -15.24 7.01 8.36
CA ARG A 88 -15.52 8.33 8.97
C ARG A 88 -16.58 8.26 10.07
N ASN A 89 -17.52 7.32 9.97
CA ASN A 89 -18.60 7.19 10.94
C ASN A 89 -18.11 6.45 12.19
N TYR A 90 -17.26 5.47 11.97
CA TYR A 90 -16.68 4.59 12.96
C TYR A 90 -15.16 4.52 12.74
N PRO A 91 -14.38 5.50 13.23
CA PRO A 91 -12.93 5.55 13.01
C PRO A 91 -12.22 4.26 13.39
N LEU A 92 -11.42 3.73 12.45
CA LEU A 92 -10.66 2.51 12.65
C LEU A 92 -9.70 2.62 13.85
N SER A 93 -9.72 1.58 14.68
CA SER A 93 -8.89 1.51 15.88
C SER A 93 -7.40 1.41 15.53
N ALA A 94 -6.53 2.10 16.28
CA ALA A 94 -5.09 1.94 16.10
C ALA A 94 -4.63 0.52 16.46
N ASP A 95 -5.36 -0.16 17.35
CA ASP A 95 -4.98 -1.45 17.90
C ASP A 95 -5.05 -2.57 16.85
N ILE A 96 -6.01 -2.52 15.91
CA ILE A 96 -6.07 -3.48 14.80
C ILE A 96 -4.84 -3.34 13.87
N VAL A 97 -4.31 -2.12 13.68
CA VAL A 97 -3.09 -1.89 12.90
C VAL A 97 -1.87 -2.44 13.63
N ALA A 98 -1.74 -2.15 14.92
CA ALA A 98 -0.64 -2.65 15.74
C ALA A 98 -0.62 -4.19 15.78
N GLU A 99 -1.79 -4.81 15.95
CA GLU A 99 -1.92 -6.27 16.01
C GLU A 99 -1.64 -6.92 14.65
N ALA A 100 -2.17 -6.37 13.55
CA ALA A 100 -1.86 -6.86 12.21
C ALA A 100 -0.34 -6.82 11.94
N HIS A 101 0.30 -5.70 12.26
CA HIS A 101 1.75 -5.54 12.09
C HIS A 101 2.54 -6.53 12.97
N ARG A 102 2.12 -6.74 14.22
CA ARG A 102 2.73 -7.74 15.11
C ARG A 102 2.64 -9.15 14.51
N ARG A 103 1.47 -9.53 13.97
CA ARG A 103 1.26 -10.83 13.34
C ARG A 103 2.11 -11.04 12.10
N VAL A 104 2.20 -10.03 11.24
CA VAL A 104 3.09 -10.05 10.07
C VAL A 104 4.54 -10.32 10.49
N ARG A 105 5.05 -9.59 11.50
CA ARG A 105 6.43 -9.78 11.98
C ARG A 105 6.69 -11.15 12.62
N SER A 106 5.67 -11.76 13.22
CA SER A 106 5.78 -13.08 13.85
C SER A 106 5.64 -14.24 12.87
N ASP A 107 5.15 -13.99 11.65
CA ASP A 107 4.95 -15.01 10.63
C ASP A 107 6.23 -15.22 9.80
N PRO A 108 6.85 -16.41 9.84
CA PRO A 108 8.02 -16.73 9.04
C PRO A 108 7.80 -16.58 7.52
N GLU A 109 6.56 -16.73 7.06
CA GLU A 109 6.20 -16.65 5.63
C GLU A 109 5.99 -15.21 5.14
N SER A 110 5.91 -14.22 6.05
CA SER A 110 5.80 -12.81 5.68
C SER A 110 6.98 -12.27 4.88
N ASN A 111 8.14 -12.95 4.93
CA ASN A 111 9.30 -12.61 4.12
C ASN A 111 9.08 -12.75 2.60
N ARG A 112 7.96 -13.35 2.16
CA ARG A 112 7.62 -13.52 0.73
C ARG A 112 7.14 -12.24 0.05
N SER A 113 6.77 -11.20 0.81
CA SER A 113 6.37 -9.90 0.27
C SER A 113 7.11 -8.77 0.98
N TRP A 114 7.60 -7.83 0.20
CA TRP A 114 8.20 -6.58 0.68
C TRP A 114 7.16 -5.51 1.02
N ASN A 115 5.88 -5.78 0.71
CA ASN A 115 4.79 -4.83 0.87
C ASN A 115 4.10 -5.03 2.23
N LEU A 116 4.66 -4.37 3.24
CA LEU A 116 4.15 -4.47 4.62
C LEU A 116 2.69 -4.02 4.74
N ALA A 117 2.25 -3.04 3.95
CA ALA A 117 0.89 -2.54 3.98
C ALA A 117 -0.10 -3.61 3.51
N TRP A 118 0.18 -4.24 2.36
CA TRP A 118 -0.64 -5.33 1.83
C TRP A 118 -0.69 -6.53 2.79
N LEU A 119 0.43 -6.90 3.40
CA LEU A 119 0.48 -7.96 4.41
C LEU A 119 -0.40 -7.64 5.62
N CYS A 120 -0.30 -6.43 6.17
CA CYS A 120 -1.15 -5.98 7.27
C CYS A 120 -2.64 -6.02 6.90
N LEU A 121 -3.02 -5.47 5.75
CA LEU A 121 -4.42 -5.48 5.28
C LEU A 121 -4.96 -6.90 5.10
N THR A 122 -4.14 -7.81 4.56
CA THR A 122 -4.50 -9.22 4.41
C THR A 122 -4.72 -9.88 5.77
N ARG A 123 -3.84 -9.63 6.75
CA ARG A 123 -4.01 -10.12 8.13
C ARG A 123 -5.27 -9.56 8.79
N MET A 124 -5.58 -8.28 8.58
CA MET A 124 -6.81 -7.68 9.11
C MET A 124 -8.06 -8.40 8.56
N ARG A 125 -8.08 -8.66 7.25
CA ARG A 125 -9.19 -9.32 6.56
C ARG A 125 -9.33 -10.79 6.95
N ASP A 126 -8.24 -11.54 6.94
CA ASP A 126 -8.27 -13.01 6.96
C ASP A 126 -8.20 -13.59 8.37
N ASP A 127 -7.49 -12.94 9.29
CA ASP A 127 -7.32 -13.47 10.65
C ASP A 127 -8.48 -13.10 11.60
N GLY A 128 -9.58 -12.57 11.07
CA GLY A 128 -10.75 -12.15 11.85
C GLY A 128 -10.51 -10.95 12.76
N LEU A 129 -9.45 -10.16 12.53
CA LEU A 129 -9.12 -9.01 13.38
C LEU A 129 -10.23 -7.96 13.39
N VAL A 130 -10.87 -7.71 12.24
CA VAL A 130 -11.96 -6.73 12.16
C VAL A 130 -13.05 -7.04 13.19
N ARG A 131 -13.50 -8.28 13.26
CA ARG A 131 -14.54 -8.73 14.20
C ARG A 131 -14.09 -8.65 15.66
N ILE A 132 -12.85 -9.03 15.95
CA ILE A 132 -12.29 -8.99 17.31
C ILE A 132 -12.26 -7.55 17.81
N PHE A 133 -11.73 -6.64 16.99
CA PHE A 133 -11.55 -5.25 17.39
C PHE A 133 -12.85 -4.45 17.31
N SER A 134 -13.80 -4.78 16.43
CA SER A 134 -15.10 -4.11 16.38
C SER A 134 -15.93 -4.40 17.63
N ASP A 135 -15.92 -5.65 18.11
CA ASP A 135 -16.56 -6.02 19.38
C ASP A 135 -15.89 -5.32 20.58
N ALA A 136 -14.55 -5.34 20.63
CA ALA A 136 -13.80 -4.66 21.68
C ALA A 136 -14.07 -3.14 21.70
N GLU A 137 -14.13 -2.50 20.52
CA GLU A 137 -14.42 -1.06 20.40
C GLU A 137 -15.85 -0.74 20.83
N ALA A 138 -16.83 -1.56 20.40
CA ALA A 138 -18.22 -1.37 20.78
C ALA A 138 -18.48 -1.56 22.29
N ARG A 139 -17.62 -2.30 23.01
CA ARG A 139 -17.71 -2.49 24.47
C ARG A 139 -17.11 -1.35 25.28
N LYS A 140 -16.38 -0.43 24.66
CA LYS A 140 -15.76 0.70 25.37
C LYS A 140 -16.82 1.57 26.05
N PRO A 141 -16.70 1.86 27.36
CA PRO A 141 -17.68 2.67 28.09
C PRO A 141 -17.92 4.06 27.46
N GLU A 142 -16.91 4.61 26.79
CA GLU A 142 -16.95 5.90 26.12
C GLU A 142 -17.98 5.92 24.97
N MET A 143 -18.22 4.78 24.31
CA MET A 143 -19.23 4.66 23.25
C MET A 143 -20.67 4.83 23.76
N TRP A 144 -20.86 4.68 25.07
CA TRP A 144 -22.17 4.67 25.72
C TRP A 144 -22.33 5.81 26.73
N GLY A 145 -21.40 6.76 26.76
CA GLY A 145 -21.37 7.84 27.74
C GLY A 145 -21.33 7.33 29.19
N GLY A 146 -20.61 6.23 29.43
CA GLY A 146 -20.46 5.60 30.75
C GLY A 146 -21.66 4.75 31.20
N LYS A 147 -22.68 4.56 30.35
CA LYS A 147 -23.82 3.69 30.65
C LYS A 147 -23.48 2.22 30.35
N GLY A 148 -24.18 1.30 31.01
CA GLY A 148 -24.15 -0.12 30.69
C GLY A 148 -25.16 -0.44 29.58
N PRO A 149 -24.76 -0.54 28.30
CA PRO A 149 -25.67 -0.97 27.25
C PRO A 149 -26.10 -2.43 27.44
N SER A 150 -27.21 -2.82 26.82
CA SER A 150 -27.52 -4.25 26.67
C SER A 150 -26.56 -4.91 25.68
N GLU A 151 -26.33 -6.21 25.84
CA GLU A 151 -25.48 -6.99 24.94
C GLU A 151 -25.92 -6.87 23.46
N LYS A 152 -27.24 -6.80 23.22
CA LYS A 152 -27.79 -6.60 21.88
C LYS A 152 -27.36 -5.27 21.26
N MET A 153 -27.32 -4.20 22.05
CA MET A 153 -26.90 -2.87 21.56
C MET A 153 -25.41 -2.86 21.24
N VAL A 154 -24.59 -3.50 22.09
CA VAL A 154 -23.15 -3.68 21.83
C VAL A 154 -22.94 -4.42 20.51
N GLN A 155 -23.65 -5.53 20.31
CA GLN A 155 -23.52 -6.31 19.08
C GLN A 155 -23.95 -5.54 17.82
N GLN A 156 -25.01 -4.72 17.92
CA GLN A 156 -25.45 -3.86 16.83
C GLN A 156 -24.37 -2.83 16.47
N LEU A 157 -23.79 -2.16 17.46
CA LEU A 157 -22.71 -1.21 17.24
C LEU A 157 -21.44 -1.88 16.68
N ALA A 158 -21.07 -3.05 17.20
CA ALA A 158 -19.95 -3.85 16.70
C ALA A 158 -20.14 -4.23 15.22
N THR A 159 -21.38 -4.51 14.80
CA THR A 159 -21.71 -4.79 13.40
C THR A 159 -21.47 -3.55 12.53
N CYS A 160 -21.88 -2.36 12.98
CA CYS A 160 -21.62 -1.11 12.25
C CYS A 160 -20.12 -0.82 12.10
N PHE A 161 -19.33 -1.04 13.15
CA PHE A 161 -17.87 -0.96 13.09
C PHE A 161 -17.30 -1.95 12.07
N GLU A 162 -17.70 -3.22 12.18
CA GLU A 162 -17.21 -4.30 11.32
C GLU A 162 -17.47 -4.03 9.84
N ASP A 163 -18.68 -3.61 9.49
CA ASP A 163 -19.07 -3.33 8.10
C ASP A 163 -18.24 -2.21 7.49
N GLU A 164 -18.08 -1.07 8.19
CA GLU A 164 -17.32 0.07 7.67
C GLU A 164 -15.81 -0.25 7.59
N TRP A 165 -15.26 -0.93 8.61
CA TRP A 165 -13.84 -1.29 8.63
C TRP A 165 -13.50 -2.31 7.55
N ARG A 166 -14.36 -3.32 7.35
CA ARG A 166 -14.22 -4.30 6.27
C ARG A 166 -14.24 -3.61 4.90
N ALA A 167 -15.20 -2.72 4.67
CA ALA A 167 -15.28 -1.96 3.42
C ALA A 167 -14.04 -1.10 3.18
N ALA A 168 -13.47 -0.46 4.21
CA ALA A 168 -12.24 0.32 4.11
C ALA A 168 -11.02 -0.56 3.76
N ILE A 169 -10.86 -1.70 4.44
CA ILE A 169 -9.77 -2.65 4.18
C ILE A 169 -9.86 -3.20 2.76
N GLU A 170 -11.05 -3.63 2.33
CA GLU A 170 -11.27 -4.10 0.96
C GLU A 170 -10.99 -3.00 -0.06
N THR A 171 -11.33 -1.74 0.25
CA THR A 171 -11.03 -0.60 -0.60
C THR A 171 -9.54 -0.38 -0.81
N MET A 172 -8.74 -0.45 0.26
CA MET A 172 -7.29 -0.37 0.13
C MET A 172 -6.69 -1.57 -0.58
N LEU A 173 -7.19 -2.78 -0.34
CA LEU A 173 -6.70 -3.99 -1.00
C LEU A 173 -6.90 -3.97 -2.52
N ARG A 174 -7.91 -3.25 -3.04
CA ARG A 174 -8.13 -3.08 -4.49
C ARG A 174 -6.99 -2.37 -5.22
N HIS A 175 -6.04 -1.76 -4.52
CA HIS A 175 -4.84 -1.20 -5.14
C HIS A 175 -3.94 -2.28 -5.78
N TRP A 176 -4.08 -3.54 -5.34
CA TRP A 176 -3.34 -4.68 -5.85
C TRP A 176 -4.28 -5.67 -6.53
N ALA A 177 -4.22 -5.76 -7.87
CA ALA A 177 -4.96 -6.78 -8.62
C ALA A 177 -4.40 -8.19 -8.39
N THR A 178 -3.10 -8.29 -8.13
CA THR A 178 -2.38 -9.51 -7.78
C THR A 178 -1.53 -9.27 -6.54
N PRO A 179 -1.29 -10.29 -5.69
CA PRO A 179 -0.40 -10.16 -4.54
C PRO A 179 0.98 -9.59 -4.94
N PRO A 180 1.49 -8.54 -4.26
CA PRO A 180 2.82 -7.99 -4.51
C PRO A 180 3.89 -8.90 -3.88
N THR A 181 4.21 -10.02 -4.54
CA THR A 181 5.27 -10.96 -4.15
C THR A 181 6.54 -10.73 -4.97
N TRP A 182 7.71 -11.06 -4.42
CA TRP A 182 8.94 -11.19 -5.23
C TRP A 182 8.78 -12.33 -6.25
N TYR A 183 9.33 -12.14 -7.45
CA TYR A 183 9.71 -13.22 -8.37
C TYR A 183 11.23 -13.39 -8.31
#